data_AF-A0A353ZXJ3-F1
#
_entry.id   AF-A0A353ZXJ3-F1
#
_cell.length_a   1.000
_cell.length_b   1.000
_cell.length_c   1.000
_cell.angle_alpha   90.00
_cell.angle_beta   90.00
_cell.angle_gamma   90.00
#
_symmetry.space_group_name_H-M   'P 1'
#
loop_
_entity.id
_entity.type
_entity.pdbx_description
1 polymer ?
#
loop_
_entity_poly.entity_id
_entity_poly.type
_entity_poly.pdbx_seq_one_letter_code
_entity_poly.pdbx_strand_id
1 'polypeptide(L)'
;MSSPDLTPEEIQACLKVLNTIHVYDEEHPDYVSVRRATGKMFKAVKRHRRVTKRDLISEADRAVIAQTATAAPDRIDDETRGNKLETSATGEVAGHLIRSRPCYICKQHYTQVDAFYHQLCPECAAFSHSKRDARTDLTGRRALLTGGRAKIGMYIALRLLRDGAHTTITTRFPKDAARRFAAMEDSGDWLHRLRIVGIDLRDPSQVMALTDSLNAAGPLDIIINNAAQTVRRSGNAYKPLVDAEDEPLPAALEPANGGPELVTFGHAHDKHPLALASTVTEHPVLAGDVITSLALSTGSASLERIASGTAIDAGGLVPDQAAINSWTQVVDEVDPLEMLEVQLCNVTAPFLLVSRLRDAMKRSTAHRKYIVNVSAMEGQFSRAYKGPGHPHTNMAKAALNMMTRTSAQEMLDADGILMTAVDTGWITDERPHFTKVRLMEEGFHAPLDLVDGAARVYDPIVMGEQGEDQYGVFLKDYRPSPW
;
A
#
# COMPACT_ATOMS: atom_id res chain seq x y z
N MET A 1 -11.57 4.61 43.59
CA MET A 1 -11.84 4.29 45.02
C MET A 1 -10.51 4.22 45.73
N SER A 2 -10.19 5.22 46.56
CA SER A 2 -8.99 5.16 47.40
C SER A 2 -9.20 4.07 48.43
N SER A 3 -8.32 3.05 48.47
CA SER A 3 -8.31 2.13 49.61
C SER A 3 -7.87 2.92 50.84
N PRO A 4 -8.46 2.71 52.03
CA PRO A 4 -7.99 3.35 53.24
C PRO A 4 -6.54 2.94 53.51
N ASP A 5 -5.69 3.89 53.88
CA ASP A 5 -4.32 3.62 54.29
C ASP A 5 -4.31 2.78 55.58
N LEU A 6 -3.40 1.81 55.67
CA LEU A 6 -3.24 0.95 56.85
C LEU A 6 -2.68 1.76 58.03
N THR A 7 -3.16 1.49 59.25
CA THR A 7 -2.61 2.15 60.45
C THR A 7 -1.26 1.53 60.86
N PRO A 8 -0.41 2.27 61.61
CA PRO A 8 0.85 1.72 62.14
C PRO A 8 0.66 0.44 62.96
N GLU A 9 -0.42 0.34 63.74
CA GLU A 9 -0.74 -0.83 64.56
C GLU A 9 -1.05 -2.05 63.69
N GLU A 10 -1.79 -1.88 62.60
CA GLU A 10 -2.11 -2.95 61.65
C GLU A 10 -0.85 -3.50 60.97
N ILE A 11 0.08 -2.61 60.59
CA ILE A 11 1.38 -3.01 60.02
C ILE A 11 2.20 -3.78 61.06
N GLN A 12 2.27 -3.29 62.30
CA GLN A 12 3.01 -3.95 63.37
C GLN A 12 2.44 -5.35 63.68
N ALA A 13 1.11 -5.49 63.70
CA ALA A 13 0.44 -6.78 63.86
C ALA A 13 0.78 -7.74 62.71
N CYS A 14 0.76 -7.26 61.46
CA CYS A 14 1.13 -8.05 60.29
C CYS A 14 2.58 -8.54 60.36
N LEU A 15 3.54 -7.66 60.69
CA LEU A 15 4.95 -8.01 60.84
C LEU A 15 5.17 -9.04 61.96
N LYS A 16 4.46 -8.91 63.08
CA LYS A 16 4.50 -9.88 64.17
C LYS A 16 4.07 -11.27 63.70
N VAL A 17 2.97 -11.37 62.94
CA VAL A 17 2.50 -12.63 62.35
C VAL A 17 3.52 -13.21 61.37
N LEU A 18 4.05 -12.41 60.45
CA LEU A 18 5.04 -12.88 59.46
C LEU A 18 6.34 -13.39 60.11
N ASN A 19 6.80 -12.75 61.19
CA ASN A 19 7.99 -13.15 61.93
C ASN A 19 7.81 -14.42 62.76
N THR A 20 6.58 -14.87 63.01
CA THR A 20 6.31 -16.01 63.91
C THR A 20 5.70 -17.20 63.18
N ILE A 21 4.89 -16.98 62.14
CA ILE A 21 4.14 -18.05 61.47
C ILE A 21 5.04 -19.10 60.79
N HIS A 22 6.28 -18.75 60.45
CA HIS A 22 7.19 -19.65 59.72
C HIS A 22 7.68 -20.87 60.53
N VAL A 23 7.45 -20.90 61.85
CA VAL A 23 7.77 -22.06 62.72
C VAL A 23 6.56 -22.96 62.99
N TYR A 24 5.38 -22.61 62.46
CA TYR A 24 4.18 -23.43 62.60
C TYR A 24 4.26 -24.64 61.67
N ASP A 25 3.50 -25.69 61.99
CA ASP A 25 3.33 -26.86 61.12
C ASP A 25 2.78 -26.46 59.75
N GLU A 26 3.28 -27.08 58.67
CA GLU A 26 2.91 -26.72 57.29
C GLU A 26 1.44 -27.00 56.94
N GLU A 27 0.77 -27.89 57.67
CA GLU A 27 -0.65 -28.19 57.52
C GLU A 27 -1.54 -27.29 58.40
N HIS A 28 -0.95 -26.46 59.28
CA HIS A 28 -1.71 -25.55 60.14
C HIS A 28 -2.54 -24.54 59.29
N PRO A 29 -3.86 -24.35 59.57
CA PRO A 29 -4.72 -23.47 58.77
C PRO A 29 -4.21 -22.03 58.61
N ASP A 30 -3.65 -21.46 59.68
CA ASP A 30 -3.07 -20.11 59.65
C ASP A 30 -1.79 -20.04 58.81
N TYR A 31 -0.93 -21.08 58.89
CA TYR A 31 0.27 -21.18 58.05
C TYR A 31 -0.12 -21.23 56.57
N VAL A 32 -1.09 -22.07 56.21
CA VAL A 32 -1.61 -22.18 54.84
C VAL A 32 -2.20 -20.85 54.36
N SER A 33 -2.96 -20.15 55.21
CA SER A 33 -3.60 -18.88 54.89
C SER A 33 -2.57 -17.77 54.63
N VAL A 34 -1.61 -17.59 55.54
CA VAL A 34 -0.53 -16.60 55.38
C VAL A 34 0.37 -16.95 54.20
N ARG A 35 0.73 -18.23 54.00
CA ARG A 35 1.49 -18.70 52.82
C ARG A 35 0.80 -18.36 51.50
N ARG A 36 -0.52 -18.56 51.40
CA ARG A 36 -1.30 -18.20 50.21
C ARG A 36 -1.32 -16.69 49.97
N ALA A 37 -1.52 -15.89 51.03
CA ALA A 37 -1.55 -14.43 50.95
C ALA A 37 -0.18 -13.86 50.54
N THR A 38 0.90 -14.28 51.19
CA THR A 38 2.28 -13.87 50.84
C THR A 38 2.67 -14.35 49.45
N GLY A 39 2.28 -15.56 49.05
CA GLY A 39 2.45 -16.07 47.69
C GLY A 39 1.73 -15.24 46.63
N LYS A 40 0.49 -14.79 46.90
CA LYS A 40 -0.25 -13.87 46.03
C LYS A 40 0.46 -12.51 45.94
N MET A 41 0.89 -11.95 47.06
CA MET A 41 1.63 -10.69 47.11
C MET A 41 2.95 -10.77 46.34
N PHE A 42 3.74 -11.82 46.56
CA PHE A 42 5.00 -12.06 45.84
C PHE A 42 4.79 -12.18 44.32
N LYS A 43 3.78 -12.95 43.89
CA LYS A 43 3.40 -13.06 42.47
C LYS A 43 2.97 -11.70 41.89
N ALA A 44 2.23 -10.90 42.65
CA ALA A 44 1.82 -9.56 42.25
C ALA A 44 3.03 -8.62 42.08
N VAL A 45 3.98 -8.62 43.03
CA VAL A 45 5.23 -7.83 42.93
C VAL A 45 6.07 -8.28 41.74
N LYS A 46 6.25 -9.60 41.54
CA LYS A 46 6.99 -10.14 40.38
C LYS A 46 6.33 -9.76 39.06
N ARG A 47 4.99 -9.81 38.98
CA ARG A 47 4.22 -9.36 37.82
C ARG A 47 4.42 -7.86 37.58
N HIS A 48 4.28 -7.03 38.62
CA HIS A 48 4.45 -5.58 38.52
C HIS A 48 5.85 -5.23 38.01
N ARG A 49 6.92 -5.76 38.63
CA ARG A 49 8.30 -5.54 38.16
C ARG A 49 8.51 -5.96 36.70
N ARG A 50 7.94 -7.10 36.28
CA ARG A 50 8.03 -7.57 34.89
C ARG A 50 7.31 -6.64 33.93
N VAL A 51 6.11 -6.16 34.30
CA VAL A 51 5.30 -5.23 33.50
C VAL A 51 6.02 -3.88 33.39
N THR A 52 6.43 -3.27 34.51
CA THR A 52 7.18 -2.01 34.50
C THR A 52 8.44 -2.08 33.65
N LYS A 53 9.25 -3.14 33.78
CA LYS A 53 10.45 -3.32 32.95
C LYS A 53 10.09 -3.44 31.47
N ARG A 54 9.06 -4.21 31.13
CA ARG A 54 8.61 -4.39 29.74
C ARG A 54 8.12 -3.07 29.16
N ASP A 55 7.36 -2.29 29.92
CA ASP A 55 6.76 -1.05 29.47
C ASP A 55 7.85 0.02 29.25
N LEU A 56 8.87 0.09 30.13
CA LEU A 56 10.06 0.93 29.92
C LEU A 56 10.82 0.58 28.64
N ILE A 57 11.02 -0.72 28.36
CA ILE A 57 11.66 -1.18 27.11
C ILE A 57 10.82 -0.80 25.90
N SER A 58 9.51 -1.04 25.97
CA SER A 58 8.58 -0.74 24.89
C SER A 58 8.52 0.75 24.57
N GLU A 59 8.55 1.60 25.59
CA GLU A 59 8.52 3.05 25.43
C GLU A 59 9.82 3.57 24.80
N ALA A 60 10.97 3.09 25.26
CA ALA A 60 12.27 3.44 24.67
C ALA A 60 12.37 3.01 23.19
N ASP A 61 11.95 1.78 22.88
CA ASP A 61 11.95 1.26 21.51
C ASP A 61 10.98 2.05 20.61
N ARG A 62 9.79 2.41 21.13
CA ARG A 62 8.82 3.25 20.42
C ARG A 62 9.36 4.64 20.13
N ALA A 63 10.09 5.25 21.07
CA ALA A 63 10.71 6.55 20.88
C ALA A 63 11.80 6.54 19.79
N VAL A 64 12.53 5.43 19.61
CA VAL A 64 13.47 5.27 18.48
C VAL A 64 12.71 5.11 17.16
N ILE A 65 11.64 4.31 17.14
CA ILE A 65 10.84 4.05 15.94
C ILE A 65 10.17 5.32 15.42
N ALA A 66 9.61 6.12 16.33
CA ALA A 66 8.90 7.36 16.00
C ALA A 66 9.80 8.43 15.36
N GLN A 67 11.12 8.30 15.46
CA GLN A 67 12.08 9.19 14.79
C GLN A 67 12.31 8.85 13.32
N THR A 68 11.92 7.64 12.91
CA THR A 68 12.10 7.19 11.53
C THR A 68 11.02 7.75 10.62
N ALA A 69 11.35 7.94 9.35
CA ALA A 69 10.38 8.46 8.39
C ALA A 69 9.17 7.54 8.18
N THR A 70 9.41 6.23 8.04
CA THR A 70 8.34 5.22 7.80
C THR A 70 7.48 4.91 9.04
N ALA A 71 7.84 5.38 10.23
CA ALA A 71 6.99 5.29 11.41
C ALA A 71 6.82 6.64 12.11
N ALA A 72 6.91 7.73 11.34
CA ALA A 72 6.61 9.06 11.83
C ALA A 72 5.16 9.08 12.35
N PRO A 73 4.88 9.65 13.54
CA PRO A 73 3.54 9.62 14.14
C PRO A 73 2.44 10.26 13.29
N ASP A 74 2.80 11.19 12.42
CA ASP A 74 1.92 11.90 11.50
C ASP A 74 1.77 11.20 10.13
N ARG A 75 2.51 10.12 9.88
CA ARG A 75 2.45 9.37 8.62
C ARG A 75 1.13 8.63 8.49
N ILE A 76 0.48 8.81 7.33
CA ILE A 76 -0.62 7.96 6.87
C ILE A 76 -0.12 7.10 5.72
N ASP A 77 -0.34 5.78 5.79
CA ASP A 77 0.26 4.79 4.88
C ASP A 77 0.04 5.05 3.37
N ASP A 78 -0.96 5.84 2.99
CA ASP A 78 -1.37 6.04 1.59
C ASP A 78 -0.82 7.31 0.91
N GLU A 79 -0.09 8.21 1.57
CA GLU A 79 0.16 9.61 1.12
C GLU A 79 1.04 9.80 -0.15
N THR A 80 0.64 10.73 -1.05
CA THR A 80 1.26 10.93 -2.39
C THR A 80 2.18 12.16 -2.59
N ARG A 81 2.11 13.23 -1.81
CA ARG A 81 3.14 14.31 -1.79
C ARG A 81 3.37 14.90 -0.40
N GLY A 82 2.93 14.20 0.64
CA GLY A 82 2.88 14.74 1.97
C GLY A 82 4.17 14.54 2.74
N ASN A 83 4.97 15.60 2.83
CA ASN A 83 6.38 15.64 3.22
C ASN A 83 7.20 14.68 2.33
N LYS A 84 8.41 15.07 1.91
CA LYS A 84 9.43 14.03 1.75
C LYS A 84 9.35 13.25 3.07
N LEU A 85 9.28 11.93 3.07
CA LEU A 85 9.32 11.20 4.34
C LEU A 85 10.66 11.57 5.01
N GLU A 86 10.64 12.62 5.82
CA GLU A 86 11.83 13.26 6.37
C GLU A 86 11.99 12.72 7.77
N THR A 87 13.15 12.13 7.99
CA THR A 87 13.55 11.64 9.30
C THR A 87 13.69 12.82 10.26
N SER A 88 13.24 12.66 11.51
CA SER A 88 13.59 13.60 12.57
C SER A 88 14.96 13.31 13.17
N ALA A 89 15.63 12.22 12.74
CA ALA A 89 16.99 11.90 13.14
C ALA A 89 18.00 12.82 12.44
N THR A 90 19.06 13.18 13.14
CA THR A 90 20.12 14.08 12.64
C THR A 90 21.19 13.35 11.81
N GLY A 91 21.03 12.06 11.54
CA GLY A 91 21.96 11.23 10.77
C GLY A 91 21.29 9.98 10.18
N GLU A 92 22.08 9.04 9.64
CA GLU A 92 21.59 7.83 8.94
C GLU A 92 20.94 6.77 9.86
N VAL A 93 21.09 6.92 11.18
CA VAL A 93 20.59 5.98 12.19
C VAL A 93 19.69 6.74 13.16
N ALA A 94 18.44 6.28 13.31
CA ALA A 94 17.49 6.84 14.28
C ALA A 94 17.81 6.43 15.72
N GLY A 95 18.40 5.25 15.93
CA GLY A 95 18.80 4.79 17.25
C GLY A 95 18.96 3.28 17.34
N HIS A 96 19.02 2.77 18.56
CA HIS A 96 19.14 1.34 18.84
C HIS A 96 17.99 0.86 19.73
N LEU A 97 17.30 -0.18 19.28
CA LEU A 97 16.30 -0.87 20.08
C LEU A 97 16.97 -1.64 21.22
N ILE A 98 16.36 -1.59 22.39
CA ILE A 98 16.70 -2.43 23.53
C ILE A 98 16.29 -3.88 23.24
N ARG A 99 15.14 -4.10 22.59
CA ARG A 99 14.70 -5.43 22.16
C ARG A 99 14.94 -5.62 20.66
N SER A 100 15.70 -6.66 20.30
CA SER A 100 15.86 -7.03 18.90
C SER A 100 14.53 -7.44 18.27
N ARG A 101 14.33 -7.07 17.01
CA ARG A 101 13.15 -7.44 16.21
C ARG A 101 13.56 -8.00 14.84
N PRO A 102 12.73 -8.84 14.20
CA PRO A 102 13.02 -9.36 12.87
C PRO A 102 12.85 -8.28 11.80
N CYS A 103 13.76 -8.24 10.83
CA CYS A 103 13.68 -7.42 9.62
C CYS A 103 12.47 -7.82 8.76
N TYR A 104 11.77 -6.85 8.18
CA TYR A 104 10.63 -7.11 7.28
C TYR A 104 11.01 -7.91 6.04
N ILE A 105 12.20 -7.72 5.47
CA ILE A 105 12.66 -8.46 4.27
C ILE A 105 13.31 -9.80 4.68
N CYS A 106 14.51 -9.76 5.27
CA CYS A 106 15.32 -10.98 5.48
C CYS A 106 14.98 -11.76 6.75
N LYS A 107 14.08 -11.25 7.60
CA LYS A 107 13.66 -11.83 8.90
C LYS A 107 14.77 -11.95 9.96
N GLN A 108 16.00 -11.52 9.67
CA GLN A 108 17.09 -11.47 10.65
C GLN A 108 16.80 -10.47 11.76
N HIS A 109 17.21 -10.80 12.98
CA HIS A 109 17.05 -9.93 14.13
C HIS A 109 18.09 -8.80 14.13
N TYR A 110 17.64 -7.58 14.44
CA TYR A 110 18.50 -6.40 14.50
C TYR A 110 18.04 -5.44 15.61
N THR A 111 18.92 -4.52 16.00
CA THR A 111 18.66 -3.46 16.99
C THR A 111 18.94 -2.06 16.45
N GLN A 112 19.93 -1.88 15.58
CA GLN A 112 20.22 -0.59 14.94
C GLN A 112 19.14 -0.22 13.91
N VAL A 113 18.49 0.92 14.08
CA VAL A 113 17.36 1.36 13.25
C VAL A 113 17.81 2.44 12.28
N ASP A 114 17.54 2.23 10.99
CA ASP A 114 17.76 3.20 9.92
C ASP A 114 16.90 4.45 10.12
N ALA A 115 17.40 5.61 9.72
CA ALA A 115 16.69 6.88 9.86
C ALA A 115 15.40 6.95 9.02
N PHE A 116 15.32 6.23 7.91
CA PHE A 116 14.12 6.18 7.07
C PHE A 116 13.25 4.97 7.44
N TYR A 117 13.84 3.78 7.49
CA TYR A 117 13.13 2.51 7.67
C TYR A 117 13.10 2.05 9.12
N HIS A 118 11.92 2.06 9.75
CA HIS A 118 11.78 1.42 11.05
C HIS A 118 11.97 -0.09 10.94
N GLN A 119 11.32 -0.78 10.00
CA GLN A 119 11.23 -2.25 9.98
C GLN A 119 12.30 -2.99 9.15
N LEU A 120 13.40 -2.33 8.74
CA LEU A 120 14.50 -2.98 8.02
C LEU A 120 15.79 -3.01 8.84
N CYS A 121 16.54 -4.13 8.73
CA CYS A 121 17.91 -4.16 9.24
C CYS A 121 18.83 -3.28 8.36
N PRO A 122 20.03 -2.90 8.84
CA PRO A 122 20.92 -1.98 8.11
C PRO A 122 21.20 -2.40 6.66
N GLU A 123 21.47 -3.68 6.41
CA GLU A 123 21.75 -4.19 5.05
C GLU A 123 20.52 -4.07 4.12
N CYS A 124 19.34 -4.43 4.61
CA CYS A 124 18.10 -4.33 3.83
C CYS A 124 17.66 -2.89 3.61
N ALA A 125 17.92 -1.99 4.57
CA ALA A 125 17.67 -0.56 4.44
C ALA A 125 18.57 0.05 3.36
N ALA A 126 19.88 -0.19 3.42
CA ALA A 126 20.83 0.28 2.41
C ALA A 126 20.49 -0.24 1.01
N PHE A 127 20.14 -1.53 0.90
CA PHE A 127 19.68 -2.10 -0.37
C PHE A 127 18.39 -1.44 -0.87
N SER A 128 17.40 -1.24 0.01
CA SER A 128 16.13 -0.61 -0.38
C SER A 128 16.32 0.84 -0.83
N HIS A 129 17.16 1.63 -0.15
CA HIS A 129 17.55 2.98 -0.58
C HIS A 129 18.10 2.98 -2.00
N SER A 130 19.03 2.07 -2.32
CA SER A 130 19.59 1.96 -3.68
C SER A 130 18.52 1.67 -4.75
N LYS A 131 17.50 0.89 -4.41
CA LYS A 131 16.38 0.57 -5.31
C LYS A 131 15.36 1.70 -5.43
N ARG A 132 15.18 2.53 -4.40
CA ARG A 132 14.30 3.72 -4.47
C ARG A 132 14.74 4.66 -5.58
N ASP A 133 16.04 4.88 -5.73
CA ASP A 133 16.57 5.85 -6.70
C ASP A 133 17.02 5.21 -8.02
N ALA A 134 16.80 3.90 -8.20
CA ALA A 134 17.17 3.22 -9.44
C ALA A 134 16.40 3.77 -10.65
N ARG A 135 17.13 4.03 -11.74
CA ARG A 135 16.65 4.62 -13.00
C ARG A 135 17.20 3.83 -14.20
N THR A 136 16.59 4.00 -15.35
CA THR A 136 17.12 3.52 -16.63
C THR A 136 16.74 4.48 -17.77
N ASP A 137 17.38 4.40 -18.93
CA ASP A 137 16.99 5.21 -20.09
C ASP A 137 15.90 4.50 -20.89
N LEU A 138 14.70 5.10 -20.91
CA LEU A 138 13.55 4.67 -21.68
C LEU A 138 13.20 5.67 -22.80
N THR A 139 14.15 6.51 -23.22
CA THR A 139 13.93 7.45 -24.32
C THR A 139 13.47 6.71 -25.58
N GLY A 140 12.35 7.16 -26.14
CA GLY A 140 11.73 6.56 -27.32
C GLY A 140 10.90 5.31 -27.05
N ARG A 141 10.88 4.79 -25.80
CA ARG A 141 10.01 3.68 -25.40
C ARG A 141 8.57 4.14 -25.23
N ARG A 142 7.62 3.25 -25.45
CA ARG A 142 6.18 3.46 -25.25
C ARG A 142 5.65 2.51 -24.18
N ALA A 143 5.04 3.06 -23.14
CA ALA A 143 4.53 2.31 -22.00
C ALA A 143 3.01 2.47 -21.85
N LEU A 144 2.33 1.36 -21.53
CA LEU A 144 0.97 1.35 -21.00
C LEU A 144 1.03 1.02 -19.51
N LEU A 145 0.47 1.88 -18.67
CA LEU A 145 0.33 1.66 -17.24
C LEU A 145 -1.14 1.75 -16.85
N THR A 146 -1.70 0.67 -16.31
CA THR A 146 -3.08 0.72 -15.81
C THR A 146 -3.14 1.31 -14.39
N GLY A 147 -4.14 2.16 -14.13
CA GLY A 147 -4.33 2.75 -12.79
C GLY A 147 -3.22 3.74 -12.40
N GLY A 148 -2.78 4.59 -13.34
CA GLY A 148 -1.63 5.49 -13.15
C GLY A 148 -1.93 6.81 -12.43
N ARG A 149 -3.19 7.10 -12.06
CA ARG A 149 -3.58 8.41 -11.50
C ARG A 149 -3.03 8.69 -10.09
N ALA A 150 -2.99 7.69 -9.22
CA ALA A 150 -2.75 7.89 -7.79
C ALA A 150 -2.00 6.70 -7.17
N LYS A 151 -1.58 6.85 -5.90
CA LYS A 151 -0.84 5.85 -5.13
C LYS A 151 0.38 5.33 -5.90
N ILE A 152 0.69 4.03 -5.81
CA ILE A 152 1.84 3.39 -6.49
C ILE A 152 1.84 3.69 -7.99
N GLY A 153 0.67 3.65 -8.64
CA GLY A 153 0.54 3.87 -10.08
C GLY A 153 1.08 5.24 -10.50
N MET A 154 0.82 6.28 -9.72
CA MET A 154 1.38 7.61 -9.99
C MET A 154 2.91 7.61 -9.93
N TYR A 155 3.51 6.96 -8.93
CA TYR A 155 4.97 6.88 -8.81
C TYR A 155 5.61 6.02 -9.90
N ILE A 156 4.94 4.96 -10.38
CA ILE A 156 5.41 4.19 -11.54
C ILE A 156 5.35 5.07 -12.80
N ALA A 157 4.26 5.81 -13.01
CA ALA A 157 4.12 6.73 -14.13
C ALA A 157 5.23 7.80 -14.12
N LEU A 158 5.51 8.40 -12.97
CA LEU A 158 6.59 9.38 -12.81
C LEU A 158 7.95 8.78 -13.15
N ARG A 159 8.24 7.52 -12.76
CA ARG A 159 9.49 6.85 -13.15
C ARG A 159 9.59 6.70 -14.67
N LEU A 160 8.56 6.13 -15.31
CA LEU A 160 8.52 5.96 -16.76
C LEU A 160 8.72 7.30 -17.51
N LEU A 161 7.99 8.34 -17.09
CA LEU A 161 8.04 9.67 -17.70
C LEU A 161 9.39 10.36 -17.51
N ARG A 162 9.97 10.29 -16.31
CA ARG A 162 11.28 10.87 -15.99
C ARG A 162 12.43 10.08 -16.62
N ASP A 163 12.23 8.81 -16.94
CA ASP A 163 13.19 7.95 -17.65
C ASP A 163 13.10 8.08 -19.18
N GLY A 164 12.13 8.83 -19.72
CA GLY A 164 12.11 9.14 -21.15
C GLY A 164 10.94 8.55 -21.93
N ALA A 165 10.13 7.69 -21.31
CA ALA A 165 9.08 6.95 -22.02
C ALA A 165 7.87 7.83 -22.37
N HIS A 166 7.29 7.58 -23.54
CA HIS A 166 5.92 7.99 -23.83
C HIS A 166 4.96 7.08 -23.08
N THR A 167 4.23 7.66 -22.13
CA THR A 167 3.49 6.88 -21.15
C THR A 167 1.99 7.12 -21.33
N THR A 168 1.26 6.05 -21.64
CA THR A 168 -0.19 6.02 -21.56
C THR A 168 -0.60 5.48 -20.21
N ILE A 169 -1.30 6.28 -19.40
CA ILE A 169 -1.91 5.82 -18.16
C ILE A 169 -3.41 5.61 -18.36
N THR A 170 -3.97 4.62 -17.68
CA THR A 170 -5.43 4.49 -17.56
C THR A 170 -5.91 4.91 -16.19
N THR A 171 -7.11 5.48 -16.15
CA THR A 171 -7.79 5.84 -14.91
C THR A 171 -9.27 6.00 -15.19
N ARG A 172 -10.10 5.86 -14.16
CA ARG A 172 -11.49 6.29 -14.26
C ARG A 172 -11.54 7.81 -14.37
N PHE A 173 -10.75 8.54 -13.57
CA PHE A 173 -10.75 10.00 -13.37
C PHE A 173 -9.59 10.70 -14.13
N PRO A 174 -9.74 11.01 -15.44
CA PRO A 174 -8.66 11.55 -16.26
C PRO A 174 -8.33 13.03 -15.99
N LYS A 175 -9.30 13.89 -15.63
CA LYS A 175 -9.02 15.30 -15.37
C LYS A 175 -8.27 15.51 -14.05
N ASP A 176 -8.62 14.77 -13.00
CA ASP A 176 -7.87 14.70 -11.75
C ASP A 176 -6.44 14.19 -12.00
N ALA A 177 -6.26 13.19 -12.86
CA ALA A 177 -4.91 12.76 -13.26
C ALA A 177 -4.14 13.92 -13.92
N ALA A 178 -4.73 14.62 -14.89
CA ALA A 178 -4.09 15.76 -15.56
C ALA A 178 -3.64 16.83 -14.56
N ARG A 179 -4.52 17.20 -13.61
CA ARG A 179 -4.20 18.15 -12.53
C ARG A 179 -3.04 17.66 -11.65
N ARG A 180 -3.04 16.38 -11.26
CA ARG A 180 -1.97 15.79 -10.41
C ARG A 180 -0.61 15.81 -11.07
N PHE A 181 -0.53 15.37 -12.33
CA PHE A 181 0.73 15.32 -13.06
C PHE A 181 1.26 16.72 -13.36
N ALA A 182 0.39 17.66 -13.73
CA ALA A 182 0.79 19.05 -13.95
C ALA A 182 1.25 19.78 -12.68
N ALA A 183 0.76 19.36 -11.50
CA ALA A 183 1.19 19.93 -10.23
C ALA A 183 2.63 19.53 -9.83
N MET A 184 3.26 18.56 -10.51
CA MET A 184 4.65 18.19 -10.27
C MET A 184 5.59 19.32 -10.68
N GLU A 185 6.61 19.58 -9.87
CA GLU A 185 7.59 20.66 -10.10
C GLU A 185 8.33 20.49 -11.43
N ASP A 186 8.61 19.24 -11.81
CA ASP A 186 9.31 18.84 -13.02
C ASP A 186 8.37 18.48 -14.18
N SER A 187 7.07 18.77 -14.07
CA SER A 187 6.08 18.37 -15.08
C SER A 187 6.38 18.91 -16.48
N GLY A 188 6.93 20.13 -16.59
CA GLY A 188 7.30 20.74 -17.86
C GLY A 188 8.24 19.90 -18.72
N ASP A 189 9.05 19.04 -18.10
CA ASP A 189 10.06 18.22 -18.79
C ASP A 189 9.47 17.00 -19.50
N TRP A 190 8.29 16.52 -19.09
CA TRP A 190 7.74 15.24 -19.55
C TRP A 190 6.23 15.20 -19.76
N LEU A 191 5.47 16.21 -19.36
CA LEU A 191 4.00 16.21 -19.43
C LEU A 191 3.48 16.01 -20.86
N HIS A 192 4.19 16.54 -21.86
CA HIS A 192 3.91 16.36 -23.28
C HIS A 192 3.99 14.90 -23.77
N ARG A 193 4.64 14.01 -23.00
CA ARG A 193 4.73 12.55 -23.29
C ARG A 193 3.67 11.73 -22.55
N LEU A 194 2.84 12.37 -21.74
CA LEU A 194 1.78 11.72 -20.99
C LEU A 194 0.48 11.70 -21.79
N ARG A 195 -0.05 10.51 -22.02
CA ARG A 195 -1.42 10.28 -22.49
C ARG A 195 -2.25 9.70 -21.35
N ILE A 196 -3.42 10.25 -21.12
CA ILE A 196 -4.35 9.85 -20.06
C ILE A 196 -5.61 9.30 -20.71
N VAL A 197 -5.91 8.03 -20.43
CA VAL A 197 -7.12 7.37 -20.92
C VAL A 197 -8.13 7.23 -19.78
N GLY A 198 -9.28 7.89 -19.95
CA GLY A 198 -10.49 7.66 -19.17
C GLY A 198 -11.14 6.32 -19.54
N ILE A 199 -11.15 5.37 -18.61
CA ILE A 199 -11.68 4.02 -18.80
C ILE A 199 -12.06 3.34 -17.48
N ASP A 200 -13.11 2.53 -17.51
CA ASP A 200 -13.42 1.54 -16.48
C ASP A 200 -12.96 0.13 -16.90
N LEU A 201 -11.93 -0.41 -16.24
CA LEU A 201 -11.41 -1.75 -16.55
C LEU A 201 -12.37 -2.89 -16.18
N ARG A 202 -13.48 -2.58 -15.49
CA ARG A 202 -14.57 -3.55 -15.27
C ARG A 202 -15.43 -3.74 -16.52
N ASP A 203 -15.31 -2.87 -17.52
CA ASP A 203 -16.01 -2.97 -18.80
C ASP A 203 -15.08 -3.52 -19.89
N PRO A 204 -15.22 -4.80 -20.29
CA PRO A 204 -14.38 -5.40 -21.32
C PRO A 204 -14.45 -4.67 -22.66
N SER A 205 -15.58 -4.01 -22.99
CA SER A 205 -15.74 -3.29 -24.26
C SER A 205 -14.80 -2.08 -24.34
N GLN A 206 -14.64 -1.35 -23.24
CA GLN A 206 -13.69 -0.24 -23.16
C GLN A 206 -12.24 -0.74 -23.19
N VAL A 207 -11.95 -1.89 -22.54
CA VAL A 207 -10.61 -2.51 -22.61
C VAL A 207 -10.29 -2.88 -24.07
N MET A 208 -11.25 -3.45 -24.80
CA MET A 208 -11.08 -3.73 -26.23
C MET A 208 -10.82 -2.45 -27.04
N ALA A 209 -11.63 -1.40 -26.84
CA ALA A 209 -11.44 -0.11 -27.52
C ALA A 209 -10.06 0.52 -27.24
N LEU A 210 -9.58 0.45 -26.00
CA LEU A 210 -8.23 0.86 -25.62
C LEU A 210 -7.17 0.07 -26.40
N THR A 211 -7.28 -1.25 -26.44
CA THR A 211 -6.31 -2.09 -27.15
C THR A 211 -6.29 -1.83 -28.65
N ASP A 212 -7.45 -1.52 -29.25
CA ASP A 212 -7.56 -1.17 -30.67
C ASP A 212 -6.88 0.17 -30.95
N SER A 213 -7.15 1.18 -30.11
CA SER A 213 -6.49 2.48 -30.22
C SER A 213 -4.98 2.39 -30.08
N LEU A 214 -4.47 1.62 -29.12
CA LEU A 214 -3.03 1.45 -28.92
C LEU A 214 -2.37 0.67 -30.06
N ASN A 215 -3.03 -0.38 -30.57
CA ASN A 215 -2.55 -1.09 -31.75
C ASN A 215 -2.43 -0.17 -32.97
N ALA A 216 -3.46 0.65 -33.22
CA ALA A 216 -3.45 1.62 -34.30
C ALA A 216 -2.37 2.70 -34.12
N ALA A 217 -2.06 3.06 -32.87
CA ALA A 217 -1.05 4.06 -32.56
C ALA A 217 0.39 3.58 -32.79
N GLY A 218 0.64 2.28 -32.97
CA GLY A 218 1.96 1.74 -33.34
C GLY A 218 2.53 0.70 -32.37
N PRO A 219 3.87 0.52 -32.33
CA PRO A 219 4.54 -0.41 -31.43
C PRO A 219 4.37 -0.04 -29.95
N LEU A 220 4.47 -1.04 -29.07
CA LEU A 220 4.43 -0.87 -27.61
C LEU A 220 5.59 -1.63 -26.96
N ASP A 221 6.23 -1.06 -25.94
CA ASP A 221 7.42 -1.64 -25.32
C ASP A 221 7.14 -2.23 -23.94
N ILE A 222 6.31 -1.55 -23.17
CA ILE A 222 6.09 -1.83 -21.76
C ILE A 222 4.59 -1.88 -21.49
N ILE A 223 4.13 -2.92 -20.81
CA ILE A 223 2.80 -3.02 -20.21
C ILE A 223 2.98 -3.24 -18.71
N ILE A 224 2.39 -2.39 -17.90
CA ILE A 224 2.31 -2.56 -16.45
C ILE A 224 0.84 -2.68 -16.06
N ASN A 225 0.44 -3.90 -15.73
CA ASN A 225 -0.88 -4.22 -15.20
C ASN A 225 -0.88 -3.93 -13.70
N ASN A 226 -1.08 -2.66 -13.34
CA ASN A 226 -1.06 -2.15 -11.97
C ASN A 226 -2.46 -1.94 -11.38
N ALA A 227 -3.45 -1.56 -12.19
CA ALA A 227 -4.80 -1.36 -11.69
C ALA A 227 -5.34 -2.64 -11.05
N ALA A 228 -5.84 -2.51 -9.81
CA ALA A 228 -6.46 -3.59 -9.10
C ALA A 228 -7.56 -3.06 -8.16
N GLN A 229 -8.60 -3.85 -7.96
CA GLN A 229 -9.58 -3.71 -6.89
C GLN A 229 -9.30 -4.81 -5.86
N THR A 230 -9.02 -4.42 -4.62
CA THR A 230 -8.80 -5.33 -3.48
C THR A 230 -10.00 -5.36 -2.55
N VAL A 231 -10.62 -4.19 -2.37
CA VAL A 231 -11.81 -3.96 -1.55
C VAL A 231 -12.69 -2.94 -2.29
N ARG A 232 -14.00 -3.20 -2.34
CA ARG A 232 -15.00 -2.25 -2.82
C ARG A 232 -15.19 -1.14 -1.80
N ARG A 233 -14.99 0.11 -2.23
CA ARG A 233 -15.26 1.29 -1.40
C ARG A 233 -16.75 1.62 -1.43
N SER A 234 -17.25 2.21 -0.34
CA SER A 234 -18.58 2.81 -0.30
C SER A 234 -18.76 3.81 -1.45
N GLY A 235 -19.97 3.91 -2.01
CA GLY A 235 -20.18 4.76 -3.19
C GLY A 235 -19.98 6.26 -2.94
N ASN A 236 -20.17 6.72 -1.69
CA ASN A 236 -19.87 8.10 -1.30
C ASN A 236 -18.37 8.43 -1.31
N ALA A 237 -17.49 7.43 -1.21
CA ALA A 237 -16.04 7.63 -1.20
C ALA A 237 -15.54 8.34 -2.48
N TYR A 238 -16.21 8.13 -3.61
CA TYR A 238 -15.84 8.70 -4.90
C TYR A 238 -16.51 10.03 -5.22
N LYS A 239 -17.51 10.47 -4.44
CA LYS A 239 -18.36 11.61 -4.79
C LYS A 239 -17.56 12.89 -5.10
N PRO A 240 -16.56 13.30 -4.31
CA PRO A 240 -15.79 14.51 -4.63
C PRO A 240 -15.05 14.40 -5.97
N LEU A 241 -14.49 13.23 -6.29
CA LEU A 241 -13.81 13.03 -7.57
C LEU A 241 -14.77 13.05 -8.75
N VAL A 242 -15.95 12.45 -8.60
CA VAL A 242 -16.98 12.49 -9.65
C VAL A 242 -17.37 13.93 -9.95
N ASP A 243 -17.61 14.74 -8.92
CA ASP A 243 -17.95 16.16 -9.09
C ASP A 243 -16.80 16.94 -9.76
N ALA A 244 -15.56 16.69 -9.35
CA ALA A 244 -14.36 17.32 -9.91
C ALA A 244 -14.07 16.94 -11.37
N GLU A 245 -14.57 15.80 -11.84
CA GLU A 245 -14.45 15.37 -13.23
C GLU A 245 -15.50 16.04 -14.14
N ASP A 246 -16.59 16.57 -13.59
CA ASP A 246 -17.54 17.38 -14.36
C ASP A 246 -16.99 18.79 -14.64
N GLU A 247 -16.09 19.29 -13.80
CA GLU A 247 -15.43 20.58 -13.98
C GLU A 247 -14.52 20.61 -15.23
N PRO A 248 -14.44 21.74 -15.97
CA PRO A 248 -13.51 21.88 -17.07
C PRO A 248 -12.06 21.87 -16.56
N LEU A 249 -11.13 21.42 -17.41
CA LEU A 249 -9.71 21.60 -17.13
C LEU A 249 -9.30 23.06 -17.36
N PRO A 250 -8.34 23.59 -16.58
CA PRO A 250 -7.70 24.86 -16.90
C PRO A 250 -7.14 24.84 -18.33
N ALA A 251 -7.25 25.95 -19.06
CA ALA A 251 -6.78 26.03 -20.45
C ALA A 251 -5.30 25.64 -20.62
N ALA A 252 -4.46 25.92 -19.61
CA ALA A 252 -3.04 25.53 -19.61
C ALA A 252 -2.82 24.00 -19.64
N LEU A 253 -3.82 23.20 -19.24
CA LEU A 253 -3.75 21.74 -19.26
C LEU A 253 -4.39 21.12 -20.50
N GLU A 254 -4.86 21.94 -21.45
CA GLU A 254 -5.31 21.43 -22.74
C GLU A 254 -4.10 20.96 -23.57
N PRO A 255 -4.24 19.86 -24.36
CA PRO A 255 -3.15 19.35 -25.19
C PRO A 255 -2.54 20.40 -26.12
N ALA A 256 -3.37 21.30 -26.65
CA ALA A 256 -2.93 22.38 -27.53
C ALA A 256 -1.97 23.38 -26.85
N ASN A 257 -2.00 23.44 -25.52
CA ASN A 257 -1.19 24.36 -24.71
C ASN A 257 -0.06 23.64 -23.95
N GLY A 258 0.32 22.43 -24.39
CA GLY A 258 1.39 21.64 -23.76
C GLY A 258 0.92 20.75 -22.59
N GLY A 259 -0.38 20.66 -22.36
CA GLY A 259 -0.99 19.69 -21.45
C GLY A 259 -0.93 18.24 -21.97
N PRO A 260 -1.29 17.25 -21.13
CA PRO A 260 -1.30 15.84 -21.53
C PRO A 260 -2.42 15.55 -22.52
N GLU A 261 -2.24 14.53 -23.38
CA GLU A 261 -3.31 14.05 -24.27
C GLU A 261 -4.39 13.33 -23.46
N LEU A 262 -5.65 13.77 -23.55
CA LEU A 262 -6.79 13.11 -22.90
C LEU A 262 -7.66 12.38 -23.91
N VAL A 263 -7.93 11.09 -23.65
CA VAL A 263 -8.81 10.25 -24.47
C VAL A 263 -9.79 9.52 -23.58
N THR A 264 -11.05 9.41 -23.98
CA THR A 264 -12.08 8.69 -23.21
C THR A 264 -12.81 7.73 -24.13
N PHE A 265 -12.94 6.46 -23.72
CA PHE A 265 -13.70 5.44 -24.45
C PHE A 265 -15.10 5.32 -23.84
N GLY A 266 -16.01 6.21 -24.24
CA GLY A 266 -17.39 6.23 -23.74
C GLY A 266 -17.51 6.86 -22.35
N HIS A 267 -18.36 6.30 -21.50
CA HIS A 267 -18.61 6.82 -20.16
C HIS A 267 -17.62 6.21 -19.15
N ALA A 268 -16.41 6.77 -19.03
CA ALA A 268 -15.38 6.31 -18.08
C ALA A 268 -15.83 6.28 -16.60
N HIS A 269 -16.94 6.95 -16.29
CA HIS A 269 -17.57 7.07 -14.97
C HIS A 269 -19.05 6.68 -14.93
N ASP A 270 -19.52 5.89 -15.90
CA ASP A 270 -20.95 5.66 -16.04
C ASP A 270 -21.64 5.26 -14.73
N LYS A 271 -22.83 5.83 -14.50
CA LYS A 271 -23.59 5.80 -13.24
C LYS A 271 -23.97 4.39 -12.76
N HIS A 272 -23.61 3.33 -13.48
CA HIS A 272 -24.32 2.05 -13.43
C HIS A 272 -23.92 1.05 -12.32
N PRO A 273 -22.83 1.26 -11.56
CA PRO A 273 -22.72 0.69 -10.21
C PRO A 273 -22.83 1.74 -9.09
N LEU A 274 -22.68 3.04 -9.41
CA LEU A 274 -22.68 4.14 -8.43
C LEU A 274 -24.10 4.64 -8.09
N ALA A 275 -25.10 4.38 -8.93
CA ALA A 275 -26.47 4.85 -8.76
C ALA A 275 -27.21 4.24 -7.55
N LEU A 276 -26.73 3.14 -6.96
CA LEU A 276 -27.31 2.59 -5.72
C LEU A 276 -26.77 3.28 -4.46
N ALA A 277 -25.76 4.15 -4.58
CA ALA A 277 -25.15 4.85 -3.45
C ALA A 277 -25.64 6.30 -3.28
N SER A 278 -26.52 6.80 -4.16
CA SER A 278 -27.13 8.12 -4.00
C SER A 278 -28.24 8.11 -2.94
N THR A 279 -27.91 7.67 -1.74
CA THR A 279 -28.62 8.08 -0.53
C THR A 279 -27.82 9.21 0.10
N VAL A 280 -28.43 10.38 0.06
CA VAL A 280 -27.91 11.71 0.39
C VAL A 280 -27.29 11.75 1.79
N THR A 281 -25.96 11.90 1.84
CA THR A 281 -25.28 12.62 2.92
C THR A 281 -24.42 13.70 2.26
N GLU A 282 -24.69 14.96 2.59
CA GLU A 282 -24.05 16.15 2.02
C GLU A 282 -22.55 16.17 2.35
N HIS A 283 -21.71 15.69 1.43
CA HIS A 283 -20.31 16.10 1.42
C HIS A 283 -20.20 17.46 0.69
N PRO A 284 -19.39 18.40 1.19
CA PRO A 284 -19.21 19.69 0.51
C PRO A 284 -18.64 19.46 -0.89
N VAL A 285 -19.21 20.13 -1.88
CA VAL A 285 -18.66 20.16 -3.25
C VAL A 285 -17.33 20.88 -3.18
N LEU A 286 -16.23 20.15 -3.37
CA LEU A 286 -14.88 20.69 -3.41
C LEU A 286 -14.43 20.84 -4.87
N ALA A 287 -13.81 21.98 -5.18
CA ALA A 287 -13.24 22.20 -6.50
C ALA A 287 -12.16 21.16 -6.82
N GLY A 288 -12.02 20.76 -8.09
CA GLY A 288 -11.10 19.69 -8.50
C GLY A 288 -9.63 19.95 -8.16
N ASP A 289 -9.18 21.21 -8.23
CA ASP A 289 -7.83 21.60 -7.84
C ASP A 289 -7.62 21.48 -6.32
N VAL A 290 -8.67 21.70 -5.52
CA VAL A 290 -8.64 21.54 -4.06
C VAL A 290 -8.53 20.07 -3.69
N ILE A 291 -9.32 19.19 -4.32
CA ILE A 291 -9.22 17.73 -4.11
C ILE A 291 -7.84 17.22 -4.50
N THR A 292 -7.33 17.67 -5.65
CA THR A 292 -5.97 17.34 -6.10
C THR A 292 -4.94 17.78 -5.05
N SER A 293 -5.01 19.03 -4.60
CA SER A 293 -4.11 19.58 -3.58
C SER A 293 -4.16 18.81 -2.26
N LEU A 294 -5.37 18.49 -1.77
CA LEU A 294 -5.56 17.72 -0.54
C LEU A 294 -5.02 16.29 -0.67
N ALA A 295 -5.35 15.58 -1.74
CA ALA A 295 -4.88 14.21 -1.96
C ALA A 295 -3.35 14.13 -2.08
N LEU A 296 -2.74 15.22 -2.50
CA LEU A 296 -1.31 15.35 -2.58
C LEU A 296 -0.69 15.76 -1.22
N SER A 297 -1.40 16.46 -0.35
CA SER A 297 -0.85 16.97 0.91
C SER A 297 -0.83 15.94 2.05
N THR A 298 0.16 16.05 2.95
CA THR A 298 0.27 15.24 4.19
C THR A 298 -0.84 15.58 5.16
N GLY A 299 -1.29 14.59 5.92
CA GLY A 299 -2.26 14.78 7.00
C GLY A 299 -3.67 15.13 6.51
N SER A 300 -3.93 15.14 5.19
CA SER A 300 -5.26 15.38 4.62
C SER A 300 -6.28 14.31 4.98
N ALA A 301 -5.83 13.15 5.47
CA ALA A 301 -6.68 12.08 6.00
C ALA A 301 -6.43 11.81 7.50
N SER A 302 -6.00 12.81 8.27
CA SER A 302 -5.80 12.67 9.72
C SER A 302 -7.08 12.25 10.44
N LEU A 303 -6.95 11.62 11.62
CA LEU A 303 -8.12 11.21 12.42
C LEU A 303 -9.04 12.39 12.74
N GLU A 304 -8.49 13.58 12.98
CA GLU A 304 -9.25 14.82 13.20
C GLU A 304 -10.04 15.24 11.95
N ARG A 305 -9.45 15.14 10.76
CA ARG A 305 -10.12 15.44 9.49
C ARG A 305 -11.19 14.40 9.14
N ILE A 306 -10.95 13.13 9.47
CA ILE A 306 -11.94 12.05 9.32
C ILE A 306 -13.14 12.32 10.22
N ALA A 307 -12.89 12.65 11.49
CA ALA A 307 -13.95 12.97 12.45
C ALA A 307 -14.75 14.22 12.06
N SER A 308 -14.12 15.20 11.41
CA SER A 308 -14.79 16.42 10.91
C SER A 308 -15.39 16.28 9.50
N GLY A 309 -15.24 15.12 8.83
CA GLY A 309 -15.78 14.88 7.49
C GLY A 309 -15.07 15.64 6.36
N THR A 310 -13.88 16.19 6.61
CA THR A 310 -13.09 16.98 5.65
C THR A 310 -11.91 16.22 5.07
N ALA A 311 -11.77 14.94 5.44
CA ALA A 311 -10.65 14.11 5.02
C ALA A 311 -10.74 13.69 3.55
N ILE A 312 -9.60 13.80 2.86
CA ILE A 312 -9.37 13.28 1.51
C ILE A 312 -8.08 12.47 1.55
N ASP A 313 -8.16 11.19 1.16
CA ASP A 313 -7.00 10.32 1.07
C ASP A 313 -6.14 10.61 -0.17
N ALA A 314 -5.01 9.93 -0.30
CA ALA A 314 -4.11 10.10 -1.44
C ALA A 314 -4.69 9.71 -2.80
N GLY A 315 -5.70 8.85 -2.78
CA GLY A 315 -6.53 8.53 -3.94
C GLY A 315 -7.52 9.64 -4.28
N GLY A 316 -7.63 10.71 -3.51
CA GLY A 316 -8.69 11.71 -3.66
C GLY A 316 -10.04 11.25 -3.12
N LEU A 317 -10.07 10.16 -2.34
CA LEU A 317 -11.31 9.56 -1.84
C LEU A 317 -11.63 10.06 -0.44
N VAL A 318 -12.92 10.12 -0.12
CA VAL A 318 -13.35 10.25 1.28
C VAL A 318 -13.04 8.92 1.98
N PRO A 319 -12.33 8.92 3.13
CA PRO A 319 -12.01 7.69 3.84
C PRO A 319 -13.26 6.91 4.22
N ASP A 320 -13.26 5.62 3.87
CA ASP A 320 -14.33 4.71 4.24
C ASP A 320 -14.26 4.41 5.74
N GLN A 321 -15.37 4.62 6.45
CA GLN A 321 -15.47 4.41 7.90
C GLN A 321 -16.19 3.10 8.25
N ALA A 322 -16.40 2.20 7.28
CA ALA A 322 -17.06 0.92 7.52
C ALA A 322 -16.34 0.08 8.59
N ALA A 323 -17.14 -0.50 9.50
CA ALA A 323 -16.65 -1.38 10.56
C ALA A 323 -16.16 -2.73 10.03
N ILE A 324 -16.67 -3.16 8.87
CA ILE A 324 -16.32 -4.40 8.17
C ILE A 324 -16.19 -4.06 6.68
N ASN A 325 -15.26 -4.72 6.00
CA ASN A 325 -15.14 -4.71 4.54
C ASN A 325 -14.74 -6.10 4.03
N SER A 326 -14.69 -6.26 2.71
CA SER A 326 -14.38 -7.53 2.06
C SER A 326 -12.95 -8.05 2.30
N TRP A 327 -12.07 -7.23 2.87
CA TRP A 327 -10.73 -7.65 3.29
C TRP A 327 -10.78 -8.74 4.37
N THR A 328 -11.75 -8.64 5.28
CA THR A 328 -11.90 -9.59 6.40
C THR A 328 -12.91 -10.69 6.14
N GLN A 329 -13.72 -10.56 5.09
CA GLN A 329 -14.81 -11.48 4.77
C GLN A 329 -14.33 -12.84 4.28
N VAL A 330 -15.03 -13.90 4.68
CA VAL A 330 -14.83 -15.28 4.20
C VAL A 330 -15.72 -15.60 2.99
N VAL A 331 -15.64 -16.83 2.47
CA VAL A 331 -16.16 -17.20 1.13
C VAL A 331 -17.64 -16.94 0.91
N ASP A 332 -18.48 -17.14 1.92
CA ASP A 332 -19.94 -16.93 1.88
C ASP A 332 -20.38 -15.51 2.22
N GLU A 333 -19.44 -14.64 2.62
CA GLU A 333 -19.70 -13.25 3.01
C GLU A 333 -19.36 -12.25 1.90
N VAL A 334 -18.57 -12.64 0.90
CA VAL A 334 -18.18 -11.76 -0.21
C VAL A 334 -19.37 -11.49 -1.12
N ASP A 335 -19.68 -10.21 -1.33
CA ASP A 335 -20.73 -9.78 -2.26
C ASP A 335 -20.45 -10.28 -3.69
N PRO A 336 -21.40 -10.96 -4.36
CA PRO A 336 -21.19 -11.51 -5.70
C PRO A 336 -20.81 -10.46 -6.75
N LEU A 337 -21.33 -9.23 -6.63
CA LEU A 337 -21.00 -8.15 -7.55
C LEU A 337 -19.56 -7.68 -7.33
N GLU A 338 -19.13 -7.46 -6.08
CA GLU A 338 -17.73 -7.16 -5.78
C GLU A 338 -16.79 -8.26 -6.28
N MET A 339 -17.14 -9.53 -6.09
CA MET A 339 -16.35 -10.66 -6.61
C MET A 339 -16.17 -10.55 -8.13
N LEU A 340 -17.26 -10.28 -8.88
CA LEU A 340 -17.21 -10.10 -10.33
C LEU A 340 -16.37 -8.88 -10.74
N GLU A 341 -16.51 -7.75 -10.06
CA GLU A 341 -15.72 -6.54 -10.31
C GLU A 341 -14.22 -6.82 -10.14
N VAL A 342 -13.84 -7.57 -9.10
CA VAL A 342 -12.45 -7.98 -8.87
C VAL A 342 -11.94 -8.90 -9.98
N GLN A 343 -12.75 -9.86 -10.47
CA GLN A 343 -12.34 -10.71 -11.60
C GLN A 343 -12.21 -9.92 -12.91
N LEU A 344 -13.10 -8.96 -13.16
CA LEU A 344 -13.04 -8.13 -14.36
C LEU A 344 -11.81 -7.23 -14.35
N CYS A 345 -11.57 -6.52 -13.25
CA CYS A 345 -10.47 -5.58 -13.11
C CYS A 345 -9.09 -6.27 -12.97
N ASN A 346 -8.98 -7.31 -12.14
CA ASN A 346 -7.68 -7.87 -11.76
C ASN A 346 -7.24 -9.05 -12.63
N VAL A 347 -8.15 -9.68 -13.38
CA VAL A 347 -7.85 -10.87 -14.20
C VAL A 347 -8.20 -10.63 -15.66
N THR A 348 -9.46 -10.30 -15.94
CA THR A 348 -9.98 -10.20 -17.31
C THR A 348 -9.31 -9.06 -18.07
N ALA A 349 -9.23 -7.87 -17.49
CA ALA A 349 -8.58 -6.73 -18.12
C ALA A 349 -7.08 -6.97 -18.39
N PRO A 350 -6.24 -7.40 -17.41
CA PRO A 350 -4.85 -7.78 -17.69
C PRO A 350 -4.71 -8.83 -18.79
N PHE A 351 -5.55 -9.87 -18.79
CA PHE A 351 -5.53 -10.89 -19.83
C PHE A 351 -5.82 -10.32 -21.22
N LEU A 352 -6.88 -9.50 -21.35
CA LEU A 352 -7.24 -8.86 -22.62
C LEU A 352 -6.16 -7.90 -23.11
N LEU A 353 -5.57 -7.12 -22.20
CA LEU A 353 -4.47 -6.20 -22.53
C LEU A 353 -3.26 -6.98 -23.08
N VAL A 354 -2.81 -8.01 -22.37
CA VAL A 354 -1.68 -8.85 -22.80
C VAL A 354 -1.98 -9.55 -24.12
N SER A 355 -3.15 -10.19 -24.23
CA SER A 355 -3.54 -10.94 -25.43
C SER A 355 -3.63 -10.05 -26.67
N ARG A 356 -4.29 -8.90 -26.58
CA ARG A 356 -4.56 -8.03 -27.74
C ARG A 356 -3.43 -7.09 -28.09
N LEU A 357 -2.57 -6.73 -27.13
CA LEU A 357 -1.41 -5.86 -27.37
C LEU A 357 -0.13 -6.64 -27.69
N ARG A 358 -0.15 -7.98 -27.64
CA ARG A 358 1.00 -8.81 -28.03
C ARG A 358 1.52 -8.42 -29.41
N ASP A 359 0.65 -8.22 -30.40
CA ASP A 359 1.07 -7.80 -31.74
C ASP A 359 1.71 -6.40 -31.77
N ALA A 360 1.24 -5.46 -30.94
CA ALA A 360 1.89 -4.15 -30.78
C ALA A 360 3.30 -4.30 -30.20
N MET A 361 3.49 -5.22 -29.25
CA MET A 361 4.80 -5.50 -28.67
C MET A 361 5.73 -6.20 -29.65
N LYS A 362 5.21 -7.10 -30.49
CA LYS A 362 5.98 -7.75 -31.56
C LYS A 362 6.55 -6.76 -32.56
N ARG A 363 5.78 -5.70 -32.88
CA ARG A 363 6.22 -4.63 -33.79
C ARG A 363 7.29 -3.73 -33.18
N SER A 364 7.55 -3.79 -31.86
CA SER A 364 8.64 -3.02 -31.25
C SER A 364 10.00 -3.60 -31.65
N THR A 365 10.91 -2.69 -32.02
CA THR A 365 12.31 -2.97 -32.33
C THR A 365 13.20 -2.97 -31.09
N ALA A 366 12.64 -2.75 -29.91
CA ALA A 366 13.41 -2.78 -28.69
C ALA A 366 14.02 -4.16 -28.41
N HIS A 367 15.22 -4.15 -27.84
CA HIS A 367 15.95 -5.36 -27.45
C HIS A 367 15.14 -6.22 -26.45
N ARG A 368 14.50 -5.57 -25.47
CA ARG A 368 13.59 -6.19 -24.51
C ARG A 368 12.29 -5.43 -24.42
N LYS A 369 11.21 -6.19 -24.22
CA LYS A 369 9.84 -5.69 -24.01
C LYS A 369 9.35 -6.26 -22.69
N TYR A 370 8.53 -5.51 -21.97
CA TYR A 370 8.22 -5.83 -20.58
C TYR A 370 6.72 -5.93 -20.37
N ILE A 371 6.29 -7.00 -19.70
CA ILE A 371 4.96 -7.10 -19.11
C ILE A 371 5.17 -7.31 -17.60
N VAL A 372 4.78 -6.32 -16.81
CA VAL A 372 4.83 -6.40 -15.35
C VAL A 372 3.42 -6.50 -14.80
N ASN A 373 3.11 -7.66 -14.23
CA ASN A 373 1.85 -7.90 -13.56
C ASN A 373 2.00 -7.57 -12.07
N VAL A 374 1.36 -6.51 -11.59
CA VAL A 374 1.40 -6.14 -10.17
C VAL A 374 0.53 -7.12 -9.38
N SER A 375 1.20 -8.02 -8.68
CA SER A 375 0.60 -9.06 -7.87
C SER A 375 0.85 -8.79 -6.38
N ALA A 376 0.62 -9.79 -5.54
CA ALA A 376 0.86 -9.70 -4.11
C ALA A 376 0.99 -11.09 -3.48
N MET A 377 1.44 -11.15 -2.23
CA MET A 377 1.49 -12.37 -1.42
C MET A 377 0.15 -13.12 -1.32
N GLU A 378 -0.97 -12.44 -1.52
CA GLU A 378 -2.33 -12.99 -1.59
C GLU A 378 -2.48 -14.04 -2.69
N GLY A 379 -1.73 -13.89 -3.79
CA GLY A 379 -1.70 -14.83 -4.91
C GLY A 379 -0.77 -16.03 -4.70
N GLN A 380 -0.05 -16.11 -3.58
CA GLN A 380 0.89 -17.19 -3.31
C GLN A 380 0.16 -18.46 -2.82
N PHE A 381 0.41 -19.60 -3.48
CA PHE A 381 -0.16 -20.89 -3.06
C PHE A 381 0.60 -21.49 -1.88
N SER A 382 1.94 -21.48 -1.94
CA SER A 382 2.78 -22.25 -1.01
C SER A 382 3.13 -21.51 0.28
N ARG A 383 2.24 -20.63 0.76
CA ARG A 383 2.49 -19.78 1.93
C ARG A 383 2.26 -20.56 3.23
N ALA A 384 3.22 -20.49 4.16
CA ALA A 384 3.15 -21.21 5.44
C ALA A 384 1.90 -20.87 6.29
N TYR A 385 1.42 -19.63 6.20
CA TYR A 385 0.17 -19.19 6.81
C TYR A 385 -0.67 -18.41 5.80
N LYS A 386 -1.94 -18.80 5.66
CA LYS A 386 -2.95 -18.10 4.86
C LYS A 386 -4.25 -18.04 5.65
N GLY A 387 -4.73 -16.82 5.92
CA GLY A 387 -6.02 -16.61 6.55
C GLY A 387 -7.18 -16.83 5.57
N PRO A 388 -8.43 -16.94 6.06
CA PRO A 388 -9.60 -17.20 5.21
C PRO A 388 -10.19 -15.95 4.54
N GLY A 389 -9.71 -14.75 4.90
CA GLY A 389 -10.25 -13.47 4.42
C GLY A 389 -9.97 -13.19 2.94
N HIS A 390 -10.75 -12.28 2.34
CA HIS A 390 -10.60 -11.76 0.97
C HIS A 390 -10.35 -12.85 -0.11
N PRO A 391 -11.13 -13.94 -0.14
CA PRO A 391 -10.86 -15.06 -1.05
C PRO A 391 -10.93 -14.65 -2.53
N HIS A 392 -11.82 -13.73 -2.90
CA HIS A 392 -11.98 -13.21 -4.25
C HIS A 392 -10.71 -12.49 -4.76
N THR A 393 -10.06 -11.68 -3.91
CA THR A 393 -8.77 -11.02 -4.22
C THR A 393 -7.62 -12.02 -4.27
N ASN A 394 -7.57 -12.97 -3.32
CA ASN A 394 -6.60 -14.07 -3.34
C ASN A 394 -6.66 -14.86 -4.66
N MET A 395 -7.85 -15.25 -5.09
CA MET A 395 -8.09 -15.97 -6.35
C MET A 395 -7.62 -15.16 -7.56
N ALA A 396 -7.96 -13.87 -7.60
CA ALA A 396 -7.56 -13.02 -8.72
C ALA A 396 -6.04 -12.85 -8.84
N LYS A 397 -5.34 -12.64 -7.72
CA LYS A 397 -3.87 -12.52 -7.69
C LYS A 397 -3.20 -13.85 -8.05
N ALA A 398 -3.76 -14.97 -7.61
CA ALA A 398 -3.31 -16.31 -8.00
C ALA A 398 -3.49 -16.57 -9.51
N ALA A 399 -4.61 -16.14 -10.10
CA ALA A 399 -4.86 -16.25 -11.54
C ALA A 399 -3.84 -15.42 -12.35
N LEU A 400 -3.55 -14.20 -11.89
CA LEU A 400 -2.55 -13.33 -12.52
C LEU A 400 -1.13 -13.93 -12.44
N ASN A 401 -0.77 -14.48 -11.29
CA ASN A 401 0.48 -15.25 -11.12
C ASN A 401 0.54 -16.44 -12.07
N MET A 402 -0.56 -17.19 -12.20
CA MET A 402 -0.62 -18.35 -13.09
C MET A 402 -0.49 -17.95 -14.56
N MET A 403 -1.09 -16.84 -14.98
CA MET A 403 -0.91 -16.29 -16.34
C MET A 403 0.56 -15.98 -16.61
N THR A 404 1.24 -15.29 -15.69
CA THR A 404 2.70 -15.02 -15.80
C THR A 404 3.48 -16.33 -15.92
N ARG A 405 3.25 -17.28 -15.01
CA ARG A 405 3.96 -18.57 -15.00
C ARG A 405 3.76 -19.37 -16.28
N THR A 406 2.55 -19.33 -16.84
CA THR A 406 2.17 -20.12 -18.01
C THR A 406 2.76 -19.54 -19.30
N SER A 407 2.68 -18.22 -19.48
CA SER A 407 2.94 -17.60 -20.78
C SER A 407 4.34 -17.02 -20.94
N ALA A 408 5.06 -16.75 -19.84
CA ALA A 408 6.31 -15.98 -19.89
C ALA A 408 7.40 -16.60 -20.77
N GLN A 409 7.62 -17.92 -20.68
CA GLN A 409 8.66 -18.60 -21.47
C GLN A 409 8.36 -18.51 -22.97
N GLU A 410 7.11 -18.82 -23.35
CA GLU A 410 6.68 -18.78 -24.74
C GLU A 410 6.77 -17.38 -25.33
N MET A 411 6.38 -16.35 -24.58
CA MET A 411 6.45 -14.96 -25.04
C MET A 411 7.89 -14.43 -25.11
N LEU A 412 8.80 -14.92 -24.25
CA LEU A 412 10.22 -14.63 -24.38
C LEU A 412 10.78 -15.24 -25.67
N ASP A 413 10.56 -16.54 -25.88
CA ASP A 413 11.14 -17.29 -26.99
C ASP A 413 10.62 -16.80 -28.36
N ALA A 414 9.32 -16.47 -28.43
CA ALA A 414 8.68 -16.05 -29.67
C ALA A 414 8.88 -14.57 -29.99
N ASP A 415 8.83 -13.69 -28.98
CA ASP A 415 8.65 -12.25 -29.20
C ASP A 415 9.64 -11.35 -28.43
N GLY A 416 10.52 -11.93 -27.60
CA GLY A 416 11.45 -11.19 -26.74
C GLY A 416 10.78 -10.42 -25.61
N ILE A 417 9.63 -10.91 -25.13
CA ILE A 417 8.83 -10.26 -24.07
C ILE A 417 9.12 -10.91 -22.71
N LEU A 418 9.62 -10.12 -21.78
CA LEU A 418 9.84 -10.49 -20.39
C LEU A 418 8.57 -10.25 -19.58
N MET A 419 7.90 -11.32 -19.17
CA MET A 419 6.71 -11.24 -18.32
C MET A 419 7.01 -11.64 -16.88
N THR A 420 6.72 -10.75 -15.92
CA THR A 420 6.93 -10.97 -14.48
C THR A 420 5.66 -10.71 -13.67
N ALA A 421 5.58 -11.32 -12.49
CA ALA A 421 4.62 -10.98 -11.46
C ALA A 421 5.37 -10.36 -10.27
N VAL A 422 4.90 -9.25 -9.72
CA VAL A 422 5.65 -8.49 -8.71
C VAL A 422 4.81 -8.16 -7.49
N ASP A 423 5.29 -8.51 -6.31
CA ASP A 423 4.76 -8.05 -5.02
C ASP A 423 5.30 -6.66 -4.69
N THR A 424 4.40 -5.74 -4.35
CA THR A 424 4.75 -4.35 -3.99
C THR A 424 5.33 -4.24 -2.58
N GLY A 425 5.33 -5.31 -1.80
CA GLY A 425 5.53 -5.24 -0.36
C GLY A 425 4.34 -4.61 0.37
N TRP A 426 4.43 -4.60 1.70
CA TRP A 426 3.39 -4.07 2.56
C TRP A 426 3.53 -2.56 2.70
N ILE A 427 2.72 -1.84 1.94
CA ILE A 427 2.73 -0.38 1.84
C ILE A 427 1.44 0.26 2.36
N THR A 428 0.34 -0.48 2.39
CA THR A 428 -0.99 0.02 2.77
C THR A 428 -1.71 -0.96 3.70
N ASP A 429 -2.64 -0.44 4.49
CA ASP A 429 -3.54 -1.22 5.33
C ASP A 429 -4.98 -1.19 4.80
N GLU A 430 -5.43 -2.33 4.28
CA GLU A 430 -6.77 -2.54 3.70
C GLU A 430 -7.81 -3.02 4.74
N ARG A 431 -7.40 -3.23 6.00
CA ARG A 431 -8.32 -3.63 7.07
C ARG A 431 -9.42 -2.58 7.27
N PRO A 432 -10.58 -2.98 7.83
CA PRO A 432 -11.66 -2.05 8.14
C PRO A 432 -11.19 -0.89 9.02
N HIS A 433 -11.85 0.27 8.86
CA HIS A 433 -11.43 1.54 9.47
C HIS A 433 -11.14 1.41 10.95
N PHE A 434 -12.06 0.84 11.72
CA PHE A 434 -11.92 0.66 13.17
C PHE A 434 -10.65 -0.15 13.55
N THR A 435 -10.34 -1.18 12.78
CA THR A 435 -9.14 -2.00 13.04
C THR A 435 -7.87 -1.22 12.68
N LYS A 436 -7.89 -0.46 11.58
CA LYS A 436 -6.78 0.39 11.15
C LYS A 436 -6.46 1.47 12.21
N VAL A 437 -7.48 2.15 12.72
CA VAL A 437 -7.32 3.18 13.78
C VAL A 437 -6.73 2.58 15.05
N ARG A 438 -7.29 1.47 15.55
CA ARG A 438 -6.78 0.81 16.76
C ARG A 438 -5.30 0.41 16.61
N LEU A 439 -4.91 -0.11 15.45
CA LEU A 439 -3.53 -0.52 15.22
C LEU A 439 -2.59 0.67 15.09
N MET A 440 -3.04 1.77 14.46
CA MET A 440 -2.31 3.02 14.44
C MET A 440 -2.09 3.57 15.86
N GLU A 441 -3.10 3.54 16.74
CA GLU A 441 -2.98 3.91 18.16
C GLU A 441 -2.00 2.99 18.92
N GLU A 442 -1.88 1.73 18.52
CA GLU A 442 -0.88 0.80 19.04
C GLU A 442 0.54 1.07 18.49
N GLY A 443 0.68 1.96 17.49
CA GLY A 443 1.93 2.37 16.85
C GLY A 443 2.30 1.57 15.60
N PHE A 444 1.32 0.95 14.94
CA PHE A 444 1.53 0.23 13.69
C PHE A 444 1.57 1.19 12.49
N HIS A 445 2.61 1.03 11.66
CA HIS A 445 2.72 1.63 10.33
C HIS A 445 3.17 0.57 9.33
N ALA A 446 2.77 0.71 8.06
CA ALA A 446 3.27 -0.16 7.01
C ALA A 446 4.80 -0.04 6.90
N PRO A 447 5.56 -1.13 6.73
CA PRO A 447 7.02 -1.10 6.74
C PRO A 447 7.64 -0.33 5.55
N LEU A 448 6.88 -0.12 4.49
CA LEU A 448 7.32 0.49 3.23
C LEU A 448 6.32 1.58 2.81
N ASP A 449 6.73 2.45 1.88
CA ASP A 449 5.89 3.51 1.32
C ASP A 449 5.52 3.30 -0.17
N LEU A 450 4.84 4.26 -0.78
CA LEU A 450 4.46 4.19 -2.19
C LEU A 450 5.65 4.18 -3.16
N VAL A 451 6.75 4.86 -2.80
CA VAL A 451 7.98 4.92 -3.62
C VAL A 451 8.67 3.55 -3.62
N ASP A 452 8.69 2.87 -2.48
CA ASP A 452 9.16 1.50 -2.31
C ASP A 452 8.33 0.51 -3.13
N GLY A 453 7.00 0.66 -3.08
CA GLY A 453 6.09 -0.16 -3.88
C GLY A 453 6.33 0.02 -5.38
N ALA A 454 6.46 1.27 -5.83
CA ALA A 454 6.74 1.60 -7.23
C ALA A 454 8.12 1.11 -7.67
N ALA A 455 9.13 1.24 -6.81
CA ALA A 455 10.48 0.74 -7.08
C ALA A 455 10.48 -0.77 -7.34
N ARG A 456 9.73 -1.56 -6.57
CA ARG A 456 9.61 -3.02 -6.76
C ARG A 456 8.99 -3.36 -8.11
N VAL A 457 7.90 -2.70 -8.48
CA VAL A 457 7.22 -2.92 -9.78
C VAL A 457 8.10 -2.49 -10.95
N TYR A 458 8.89 -1.44 -10.78
CA TYR A 458 9.76 -0.91 -11.83
C TYR A 458 11.07 -1.70 -12.01
N ASP A 459 11.55 -2.35 -10.95
CA ASP A 459 12.87 -3.02 -10.93
C ASP A 459 13.11 -4.03 -12.06
N PRO A 460 12.15 -4.88 -12.49
CA PRO A 460 12.38 -5.82 -13.59
C PRO A 460 12.72 -5.13 -14.91
N ILE A 461 12.24 -3.89 -15.12
CA ILE A 461 12.57 -3.08 -16.29
C ILE A 461 14.02 -2.58 -16.16
N VAL A 462 14.38 -2.05 -14.99
CA VAL A 462 15.75 -1.58 -14.72
C VAL A 462 16.76 -2.72 -14.88
N MET A 463 16.47 -3.89 -14.30
CA MET A 463 17.32 -5.09 -14.43
C MET A 463 17.45 -5.51 -15.89
N GLY A 464 16.35 -5.58 -16.64
CA GLY A 464 16.39 -5.97 -18.05
C GLY A 464 17.20 -5.01 -18.92
N GLU A 465 17.08 -3.69 -18.72
CA GLU A 465 17.90 -2.71 -19.43
C GLU A 465 19.39 -2.75 -19.00
N GLN A 466 19.70 -3.30 -17.82
CA GLN A 466 21.06 -3.58 -17.36
C GLN A 466 21.59 -4.97 -17.82
N GLY A 467 20.78 -5.73 -18.57
CA GLY A 467 21.15 -7.04 -19.10
C GLY A 467 20.79 -8.24 -18.21
N GLU A 468 20.00 -8.02 -17.15
CA GLU A 468 19.50 -9.06 -16.25
C GLU A 468 18.01 -9.38 -16.54
N ASP A 469 17.77 -10.39 -17.36
CA ASP A 469 16.42 -10.79 -17.76
C ASP A 469 15.66 -11.48 -16.62
N GLN A 470 14.57 -10.87 -16.15
CA GLN A 470 13.60 -11.49 -15.25
C GLN A 470 12.33 -11.84 -16.02
N TYR A 471 11.92 -13.12 -16.01
CA TYR A 471 10.70 -13.59 -16.66
C TYR A 471 10.21 -14.88 -16.02
N GLY A 472 8.90 -15.13 -16.06
CA GLY A 472 8.33 -16.38 -15.55
C GLY A 472 8.57 -16.59 -14.05
N VAL A 473 8.64 -15.48 -13.30
CA VAL A 473 8.90 -15.46 -11.86
C VAL A 473 7.90 -14.57 -11.13
N PHE A 474 7.63 -14.92 -9.88
CA PHE A 474 7.01 -14.03 -8.90
C PHE A 474 8.11 -13.37 -8.07
N LEU A 475 8.26 -12.06 -8.17
CA LEU A 475 9.27 -11.28 -7.48
C LEU A 475 8.71 -10.73 -6.18
N LYS A 476 9.38 -11.03 -5.07
CA LYS A 476 9.11 -10.46 -3.75
C LYS A 476 10.42 -9.92 -3.18
N ASP A 477 10.39 -8.68 -2.71
CA ASP A 477 11.59 -7.99 -2.20
C ASP A 477 12.78 -8.07 -3.19
N TYR A 478 12.49 -7.81 -4.48
CA TYR A 478 13.47 -7.79 -5.58
C TYR A 478 14.11 -9.15 -5.93
N ARG A 479 13.52 -10.27 -5.47
CA ARG A 479 14.06 -11.62 -5.75
C ARG A 479 12.94 -12.59 -6.12
N PRO A 480 13.23 -13.63 -6.93
CA PRO A 480 12.30 -14.72 -7.17
C PRO A 480 11.83 -15.35 -5.86
N SER A 481 10.52 -15.57 -5.77
CA SER A 481 9.82 -16.13 -4.62
C SER A 481 8.92 -17.28 -5.07
N PRO A 482 8.55 -18.22 -4.18
CA PRO A 482 7.61 -19.30 -4.54
C PRO A 482 6.27 -18.75 -5.05
N TRP A 483 5.67 -19.46 -6.01
CA TRP A 483 4.35 -19.18 -6.55
C TRP A 483 3.20 -19.39 -5.57
#